data_AF-A0A1M2VKZ0-F1
#
_entry.id   AF-A0A1M2VKZ0-F1
#
_cell.length_a   1.000
_cell.length_b   1.000
_cell.length_c   1.000
_cell.angle_alpha   90.00
_cell.angle_beta   90.00
_cell.angle_gamma   90.00
#
_symmetry.space_group_name_H-M   'P 1'
#
loop_
_entity.id
_entity.type
_entity.pdbx_description
1 polymer ?
#
loop_
_entity_poly.entity_id
_entity_poly.type
_entity_poly.pdbx_seq_one_letter_code
_entity_poly.pdbx_strand_id
1 'polypeptide(L)'
;MVQADAHIQPFRYFVVPSLKELRVNAESRGEHSQDTLFLDTLLNAVKTIARQCVWMTSVEILWTGGPFVPVPHSVLDLLAPLVHLQSLFIGTNLFVSRQALYTLSTLPSLRHLQIQHLEFTHVDGIDLAALNAGFPTLQTFWIDGPCSVVRYFLAAMPRCSVRHCTLTVHDMAPEDFQRKIVERVVRKFGASLSTLELRFPSGNLASQHGMIYVRFAVDLLPLLCGLRTLTEVRLGTLEPSELTDALCGHMATAWPYLRVMHFGSSRSVDNPPASMVTLHGLRHFAERCPGLEDIIIQVNASGSHWAAEAKNFALGRRTARSVHLDLTTSLVTTPQAVAAYLRQCFHAFSDLRFDKKRAEECGQGARVEAWKALCRLLLWGDALKEALRRLGEE
;
A
#
# COMPACT_ATOMS: atom_id res chain seq x y z
N MET A 1 11.60 -8.76 34.08
CA MET A 1 11.09 -7.43 34.44
C MET A 1 12.29 -6.49 34.42
N VAL A 2 12.49 -5.76 33.32
CA VAL A 2 13.58 -4.77 33.19
C VAL A 2 12.94 -3.40 33.35
N GLN A 3 13.20 -2.76 34.49
CA GLN A 3 12.73 -1.42 34.79
C GLN A 3 13.60 -0.44 34.01
N ALA A 4 13.16 -0.07 32.80
CA ALA A 4 13.75 1.04 32.07
C ALA A 4 13.12 2.33 32.59
N ASP A 5 13.80 2.98 33.54
CA ASP A 5 13.58 4.38 33.92
C ASP A 5 14.12 5.26 32.79
N ALA A 6 13.29 5.50 31.78
CA ALA A 6 13.62 6.47 30.74
C ALA A 6 13.41 7.89 31.29
N HIS A 7 14.39 8.39 32.06
CA HIS A 7 14.48 9.82 32.32
C HIS A 7 14.87 10.54 31.03
N ILE A 8 13.88 11.08 30.30
CA ILE A 8 14.16 12.03 29.23
C ILE A 8 14.75 13.28 29.88
N GLN A 9 16.07 13.48 29.74
CA GLN A 9 16.68 14.72 30.20
C GLN A 9 16.04 15.90 29.43
N PRO A 10 15.70 17.01 30.10
CA PRO A 10 15.14 18.17 29.42
C PRO A 10 16.11 18.64 28.34
N PHE A 11 15.62 18.71 27.09
CA PHE A 11 16.40 19.05 25.89
C PHE A 11 17.12 20.42 25.92
N ARG A 12 16.98 21.22 26.99
CA ARG A 12 17.49 22.59 27.09
C ARG A 12 18.99 22.74 26.82
N TYR A 13 19.79 21.69 27.00
CA TYR A 13 21.25 21.75 26.81
C TYR A 13 21.77 21.06 25.54
N PHE A 14 20.91 20.41 24.76
CA PHE A 14 21.32 19.57 23.62
C PHE A 14 20.82 20.06 22.26
N VAL A 15 20.17 21.21 22.18
CA VAL A 15 19.65 21.69 20.90
C VAL A 15 20.77 22.28 20.06
N VAL A 16 21.28 21.44 19.16
CA VAL A 16 22.20 21.86 18.10
C VAL A 16 21.36 22.53 17.00
N PRO A 17 21.61 23.81 16.65
CA PRO A 17 20.86 24.50 15.58
C PRO A 17 20.91 23.80 14.21
N SER A 18 21.85 22.87 14.04
CA SER A 18 22.01 22.03 12.85
C SER A 18 21.19 20.74 12.87
N LEU A 19 20.31 20.52 13.86
CA LEU A 19 19.45 19.34 13.91
C LEU A 19 18.46 19.35 12.74
N LYS A 20 18.56 18.35 11.86
CA LYS A 20 17.71 18.22 10.65
C LYS A 20 16.58 17.23 10.80
N GLU A 21 16.74 16.25 11.69
CA GLU A 21 15.79 15.18 11.90
C GLU A 21 15.48 15.05 13.40
N LEU A 22 14.20 14.89 13.72
CA LEU A 22 13.72 14.52 15.05
C LEU A 22 12.92 13.23 14.92
N ARG A 23 13.24 12.25 15.76
CA ARG A 23 12.43 11.02 15.90
C ARG A 23 12.11 10.79 17.37
N VAL A 24 10.83 10.65 17.67
CA VAL A 24 10.31 10.34 18.99
C VAL A 24 9.42 9.12 18.84
N ASN A 25 9.79 8.03 19.51
CA ASN A 25 8.96 6.84 19.61
C ASN A 25 8.73 6.56 21.09
N ALA A 26 7.47 6.60 21.51
CA ALA A 26 7.06 6.37 22.88
C ALA A 26 5.95 5.32 22.94
N GLU A 27 5.94 4.56 24.02
CA GLU A 27 4.90 3.58 24.32
C GLU A 27 4.33 3.91 25.70
N SER A 28 3.02 4.12 25.76
CA SER A 28 2.32 4.30 27.02
C SER A 28 2.24 2.98 27.77
N ARG A 29 2.42 3.05 29.09
CA ARG A 29 2.21 1.92 30.00
C ARG A 29 0.81 1.92 30.63
N GLY A 30 -0.08 2.82 30.20
CA GLY A 30 -1.43 2.99 30.75
C GLY A 30 -1.50 3.77 32.07
N GLU A 31 -0.37 4.28 32.57
CA GLU A 31 -0.33 5.14 33.75
C GLU A 31 -0.56 6.61 33.36
N HIS A 32 -1.76 7.14 33.66
CA HIS A 32 -2.18 8.48 33.25
C HIS A 32 -1.21 9.62 33.67
N SER A 33 -0.58 9.51 34.85
CA SER A 33 0.40 10.48 35.33
C SER A 33 1.69 10.48 34.49
N GLN A 34 2.16 9.29 34.07
CA GLN A 34 3.32 9.15 33.19
C GLN A 34 3.01 9.70 31.80
N ASP A 35 1.82 9.41 31.27
CA ASP A 35 1.38 9.92 29.96
C ASP A 35 1.30 11.45 29.94
N THR A 36 0.79 12.06 31.02
CA THR A 36 0.71 13.52 31.15
C THR A 36 2.10 14.14 31.19
N LEU A 37 3.01 13.59 32.02
CA LEU A 37 4.39 14.07 32.11
C LEU A 37 5.13 13.92 30.77
N PHE A 38 4.93 12.80 30.08
CA PHE A 38 5.49 12.57 28.76
C PHE A 38 4.98 13.61 27.76
N LEU A 39 3.67 13.85 27.72
CA LEU A 39 3.06 14.83 26.83
C LEU A 39 3.58 16.25 27.08
N ASP A 40 3.68 16.67 28.34
CA ASP A 40 4.27 17.97 28.70
C ASP A 40 5.73 18.07 28.24
N THR A 41 6.49 17.00 28.43
CA THR A 41 7.89 16.91 27.99
C THR A 41 7.98 16.99 26.47
N LEU A 42 7.12 16.28 25.74
CA LEU A 42 7.04 16.28 24.29
C LEU A 42 6.69 17.66 23.75
N LEU A 43 5.65 18.31 24.30
CA LEU A 43 5.23 19.65 23.90
C LEU A 43 6.35 20.67 24.13
N ASN A 44 7.02 20.62 25.29
CA ASN A 44 8.15 21.49 25.57
C ASN A 44 9.34 21.24 24.64
N ALA A 45 9.64 19.98 24.33
CA ALA A 45 10.69 19.59 23.40
C ALA A 45 10.40 20.11 22.00
N VAL A 46 9.23 19.81 21.44
CA VAL A 46 8.81 20.24 20.09
C VAL A 46 8.76 21.76 19.99
N LYS A 47 8.25 22.46 21.01
CA LYS A 47 8.26 23.92 21.07
C LYS A 47 9.68 24.51 21.05
N THR A 48 10.61 23.89 21.78
CA THR A 48 12.01 24.34 21.81
C THR A 48 12.68 24.11 20.46
N ILE A 49 12.48 22.93 19.87
CA ILE A 49 13.00 22.54 18.56
C ILE A 49 12.46 23.46 17.47
N ALA A 50 11.15 23.72 17.44
CA ALA A 50 10.53 24.59 16.45
C ALA A 50 11.11 26.02 16.48
N ARG A 51 11.60 26.48 17.64
CA ARG A 51 12.23 27.80 17.79
C ARG A 51 13.71 27.83 17.43
N GLN A 52 14.44 26.76 17.72
CA GLN A 52 15.90 26.73 17.64
C GLN A 52 16.44 25.99 16.41
N CYS A 53 15.64 25.09 15.83
CA CYS A 53 16.00 24.24 14.70
C CYS A 53 15.09 24.51 13.49
N VAL A 54 15.00 25.77 13.06
CA VAL A 54 14.12 26.18 11.94
C VAL A 54 14.43 25.46 10.62
N TRP A 55 15.63 24.91 10.47
CA TRP A 55 16.10 24.13 9.32
C TRP A 55 15.75 22.64 9.39
N MET A 56 14.91 22.23 10.33
CA MET A 56 14.45 20.85 10.45
C MET A 56 13.67 20.43 9.20
N THR A 57 14.07 19.30 8.62
CA THR A 57 13.50 18.78 7.37
C THR A 57 12.64 17.54 7.59
N SER A 58 12.83 16.81 8.69
CA SER A 58 12.06 15.60 9.00
C SER A 58 11.68 15.53 10.47
N VAL A 59 10.41 15.22 10.74
CA VAL A 59 9.89 14.97 12.09
C VAL A 59 9.11 13.66 12.09
N GLU A 60 9.43 12.78 13.01
CA GLU A 60 8.72 11.54 13.30
C GLU A 60 8.31 11.52 14.77
N ILE A 61 7.02 11.40 15.05
CA ILE A 61 6.48 11.33 16.41
C ILE A 61 5.43 10.23 16.49
N LEU A 62 5.80 9.11 17.10
CA LEU A 62 4.95 7.96 17.34
C LEU A 62 4.72 7.81 18.84
N TRP A 63 3.46 7.62 19.20
CA TRP A 63 3.07 7.36 20.58
C TRP A 63 2.06 6.21 20.62
N THR A 64 2.56 5.00 20.89
CA THR A 64 1.78 3.77 20.94
C THR A 64 1.05 3.66 22.28
N GLY A 65 -0.23 3.29 22.27
CA GLY A 65 -1.03 3.05 23.48
C GLY A 65 -1.37 4.31 24.31
N GLY A 66 -0.90 5.48 23.91
CA GLY A 66 -1.14 6.74 24.62
C GLY A 66 -2.57 7.27 24.43
N PRO A 67 -3.11 8.02 25.41
CA PRO A 67 -4.40 8.68 25.27
C PRO A 67 -4.38 9.73 24.15
N PHE A 68 -5.57 10.12 23.69
CA PHE A 68 -5.69 11.29 22.83
C PHE A 68 -5.23 12.55 23.56
N VAL A 69 -4.46 13.37 22.85
CA VAL A 69 -4.10 14.69 23.35
C VAL A 69 -5.34 15.59 23.31
N PRO A 70 -5.83 16.10 24.46
CA PRO A 70 -6.98 16.99 24.47
C PRO A 70 -6.66 18.29 23.71
N VAL A 71 -7.62 18.76 22.91
CA VAL A 71 -7.63 20.12 22.34
C VAL A 71 -7.63 21.09 23.54
N PRO A 72 -6.70 22.05 23.63
CA PRO A 72 -6.09 22.79 22.51
C PRO A 72 -4.63 22.45 22.18
N HIS A 73 -4.00 21.47 22.82
CA HIS A 73 -2.54 21.31 22.77
C HIS A 73 -2.06 20.33 21.70
N SER A 74 -2.42 20.55 20.42
CA SER A 74 -1.86 19.71 19.36
C SER A 74 -0.36 20.00 19.19
N VAL A 75 0.46 18.96 19.28
CA VAL A 75 1.89 19.00 18.96
C VAL A 75 2.13 19.59 17.56
N LEU A 76 1.18 19.41 16.65
CA LEU A 76 1.25 19.88 15.27
C LEU A 76 1.17 21.40 15.14
N ASP A 77 0.48 22.09 16.05
CA ASP A 77 0.40 23.55 16.05
C ASP A 77 1.76 24.18 16.38
N LEU A 78 2.62 23.43 17.09
CA LEU A 78 3.99 23.84 17.38
C LEU A 78 4.93 23.69 16.18
N LEU A 79 4.53 22.97 15.12
CA LEU A 79 5.36 22.76 13.93
C LEU A 79 5.27 23.92 12.92
N ALA A 80 4.34 24.86 13.09
CA ALA A 80 4.15 26.00 12.18
C ALA A 80 5.46 26.77 11.83
N PRO A 81 6.41 27.00 12.76
CA PRO A 81 7.67 27.69 12.44
C PRO A 81 8.62 26.90 11.54
N LEU A 82 8.42 25.59 11.37
CA LEU A 82 9.32 24.70 10.61
C LEU A 82 9.01 24.78 9.11
N VAL A 83 9.23 25.94 8.51
CA VAL A 83 8.94 26.20 7.07
C VAL A 83 9.73 25.32 6.11
N HIS A 84 10.82 24.71 6.58
CA HIS A 84 11.66 23.76 5.85
C HIS A 84 11.28 22.29 6.06
N LEU A 85 10.24 22.00 6.85
CA LEU A 85 9.79 20.63 7.09
C LEU A 85 9.30 20.00 5.79
N GLN A 86 9.98 18.94 5.35
CA GLN A 86 9.68 18.20 4.12
C GLN A 86 8.95 16.89 4.38
N SER A 87 9.26 16.23 5.49
CA SER A 87 8.69 14.94 5.88
C SER A 87 8.11 15.02 7.29
N LEU A 88 6.87 14.58 7.44
CA LEU A 88 6.22 14.43 8.73
C LEU A 88 5.60 13.04 8.84
N PHE A 89 6.00 12.31 9.87
CA PHE A 89 5.38 11.06 10.27
C PHE A 89 4.81 11.20 11.69
N ILE A 90 3.52 10.97 11.87
CA ILE A 90 2.86 11.16 13.16
C ILE A 90 1.82 10.09 13.49
N GLY A 91 1.70 9.76 14.79
CA GLY A 91 0.61 8.97 15.34
C GLY A 91 -0.74 9.72 15.35
N THR A 92 -1.86 9.04 15.13
CA THR A 92 -3.20 9.68 15.14
C THR A 92 -3.61 10.26 16.48
N ASN A 93 -3.10 9.72 17.59
CA ASN A 93 -3.39 10.23 18.94
C ASN A 93 -2.88 11.67 19.18
N LEU A 94 -1.92 12.11 18.37
CA LEU A 94 -1.41 13.48 18.35
C LEU A 94 -2.14 14.38 17.33
N PHE A 95 -3.05 13.78 16.55
CA PHE A 95 -3.75 14.40 15.43
C PHE A 95 -5.27 14.41 15.68
N VAL A 96 -5.76 15.42 16.41
CA VAL A 96 -7.15 15.44 16.89
C VAL A 96 -7.90 16.74 16.58
N SER A 97 -7.34 17.65 15.78
CA SER A 97 -8.02 18.94 15.53
C SER A 97 -7.96 19.41 14.08
N ARG A 98 -9.02 20.11 13.66
CA ARG A 98 -9.06 20.90 12.43
C ARG A 98 -7.87 21.85 12.31
N GLN A 99 -7.50 22.48 13.43
CA GLN A 99 -6.41 23.45 13.47
C GLN A 99 -5.07 22.80 13.12
N ALA A 100 -4.83 21.58 13.62
CA ALA A 100 -3.62 20.84 13.31
C ALA A 100 -3.48 20.52 11.81
N LEU A 101 -4.55 20.03 11.17
CA LEU A 101 -4.53 19.77 9.73
C LEU A 101 -4.34 21.07 8.92
N TYR A 102 -4.96 22.17 9.35
CA TYR A 102 -4.74 23.48 8.75
C TYR A 102 -3.29 23.93 8.89
N THR A 103 -2.71 23.87 10.08
CA THR A 103 -1.29 24.22 10.32
C THR A 103 -0.39 23.45 9.36
N LEU A 104 -0.57 22.13 9.24
CA LEU A 104 0.20 21.31 8.31
C LEU A 104 0.00 21.67 6.85
N SER A 105 -1.23 22.01 6.47
CA SER A 105 -1.56 22.37 5.10
C SER A 105 -0.91 23.69 4.67
N THR A 106 -0.51 24.54 5.62
CA THR A 106 0.21 25.79 5.35
C THR A 106 1.73 25.63 5.25
N LEU A 107 2.29 24.47 5.60
CA LEU A 107 3.73 24.26 5.54
C LEU A 107 4.21 24.22 4.08
N PRO A 108 5.04 25.18 3.65
CA PRO A 108 5.32 25.40 2.22
C PRO A 108 6.29 24.37 1.63
N SER A 109 7.02 23.63 2.47
CA SER A 109 7.99 22.64 2.04
C SER A 109 7.52 21.20 2.25
N LEU A 110 6.34 20.98 2.84
CA LEU A 110 5.89 19.64 3.22
C LEU A 110 5.56 18.82 1.97
N ARG A 111 6.34 17.75 1.76
CA ARG A 111 6.26 16.84 0.60
C ARG A 111 5.74 15.47 0.96
N HIS A 112 6.04 15.00 2.16
CA HIS A 112 5.66 13.68 2.64
C HIS A 112 4.88 13.83 3.95
N LEU A 113 3.64 13.34 3.94
CA LEU A 113 2.78 13.28 5.12
C LEU A 113 2.37 11.83 5.37
N GLN A 114 2.75 11.34 6.53
CA GLN A 114 2.52 9.98 6.97
C GLN A 114 1.76 10.01 8.31
N ILE A 115 0.59 9.39 8.36
CA ILE A 115 -0.26 9.32 9.56
C ILE A 115 -0.53 7.86 9.90
N GLN A 116 -0.11 7.40 11.08
CA GLN A 116 -0.37 6.05 11.56
C GLN A 116 -1.31 6.05 12.74
N HIS A 117 -2.36 5.26 12.65
CA HIS A 117 -3.20 4.92 13.78
C HIS A 117 -2.66 3.69 14.47
N LEU A 118 -2.44 3.82 15.77
CA LEU A 118 -1.96 2.76 16.64
C LEU A 118 -3.05 2.54 17.70
N GLU A 119 -3.89 1.52 17.48
CA GLU A 119 -4.88 0.86 18.36
C GLU A 119 -5.75 1.69 19.37
N PHE A 120 -6.91 1.14 19.75
CA PHE A 120 -7.87 1.56 20.80
C PHE A 120 -8.34 3.01 20.89
N THR A 121 -7.92 3.87 19.98
CA THR A 121 -8.24 5.28 20.04
C THR A 121 -9.64 5.49 19.44
N HIS A 122 -10.65 5.73 20.29
CA HIS A 122 -12.00 6.10 19.89
C HIS A 122 -12.02 7.43 19.12
N VAL A 123 -12.21 7.35 17.81
CA VAL A 123 -12.18 8.49 16.88
C VAL A 123 -13.50 9.29 16.86
N ASP A 124 -14.44 8.91 17.73
CA ASP A 124 -15.70 9.63 17.87
C ASP A 124 -15.42 11.04 18.39
N GLY A 125 -15.77 12.05 17.57
CA GLY A 125 -15.61 13.47 17.91
C GLY A 125 -14.43 14.19 17.24
N ILE A 126 -13.67 13.56 16.33
CA ILE A 126 -12.72 14.34 15.52
C ILE A 126 -13.49 15.22 14.53
N ASP A 127 -13.53 16.53 14.82
CA ASP A 127 -14.01 17.55 13.88
C ASP A 127 -12.89 17.93 12.91
N LEU A 128 -12.81 17.21 11.79
CA LEU A 128 -12.02 17.63 10.63
C LEU A 128 -12.95 18.28 9.60
N ALA A 129 -13.28 19.55 9.81
CA ALA A 129 -13.98 20.31 8.78
C ALA A 129 -13.13 20.41 7.49
N ALA A 130 -13.81 20.51 6.35
CA ALA A 130 -13.16 20.60 5.04
C ALA A 130 -12.19 21.80 4.97
N LEU A 131 -10.98 21.55 4.47
CA LEU A 131 -10.02 22.60 4.17
C LEU A 131 -10.25 23.14 2.76
N ASN A 132 -10.34 24.47 2.64
CA ASN A 132 -10.54 25.17 1.36
C ASN A 132 -9.23 25.36 0.59
N ALA A 133 -8.09 25.39 1.27
CA ALA A 133 -6.76 25.50 0.70
C ALA A 133 -5.77 24.70 1.54
N GLY A 134 -4.70 24.22 0.91
CA GLY A 134 -3.60 23.60 1.65
C GLY A 134 -2.82 22.55 0.87
N PHE A 135 -1.60 22.28 1.33
CA PHE A 135 -0.63 21.32 0.80
C PHE A 135 -0.10 21.65 -0.61
N PRO A 136 0.53 22.82 -0.81
CA PRO A 136 1.02 23.26 -2.12
C PRO A 136 2.08 22.33 -2.72
N THR A 137 2.86 21.67 -1.87
CA THR A 137 4.01 20.83 -2.26
C THR A 137 3.86 19.36 -1.93
N LEU A 138 2.71 18.92 -1.39
CA LEU A 138 2.55 17.54 -0.94
C LEU A 138 2.55 16.58 -2.13
N GLN A 139 3.45 15.60 -2.09
CA GLN A 139 3.67 14.61 -3.16
C GLN A 139 3.37 13.19 -2.70
N THR A 140 3.60 12.89 -1.42
CA THR A 140 3.35 11.57 -0.83
C THR A 140 2.39 11.71 0.35
N PHE A 141 1.31 10.96 0.31
CA PHE A 141 0.34 10.86 1.38
C PHE A 141 0.18 9.38 1.77
N TRP A 142 0.42 9.08 3.04
CA TRP A 142 0.19 7.76 3.61
C TRP A 142 -0.68 7.90 4.85
N ILE A 143 -1.73 7.11 4.91
CA ILE A 143 -2.55 6.98 6.12
C ILE A 143 -2.88 5.53 6.38
N ASP A 144 -2.69 5.15 7.63
CA ASP A 144 -2.88 3.80 8.13
C ASP A 144 -3.79 3.84 9.36
N GLY A 145 -4.93 3.14 9.35
CA GLY A 145 -5.85 3.13 10.50
C GLY A 145 -7.26 2.61 10.24
N PRO A 146 -8.20 2.78 11.19
CA PRO A 146 -9.58 2.35 11.01
C PRO A 146 -10.28 3.15 9.93
N CYS A 147 -11.33 2.57 9.36
CA CYS A 147 -12.05 3.10 8.21
C CYS A 147 -12.59 4.51 8.49
N SER A 148 -13.06 4.75 9.72
CA SER A 148 -13.54 6.05 10.17
C SER A 148 -12.46 7.13 10.05
N VAL A 149 -11.25 6.88 10.57
CA VAL A 149 -10.10 7.79 10.51
C VAL A 149 -9.76 8.11 9.06
N VAL A 150 -9.49 7.09 8.24
CA VAL A 150 -9.11 7.27 6.83
C VAL A 150 -10.16 8.11 6.10
N ARG A 151 -11.44 7.83 6.36
CA ARG A 151 -12.56 8.58 5.78
C ARG A 151 -12.59 10.05 6.22
N TYR A 152 -12.40 10.34 7.50
CA TYR A 152 -12.42 11.72 8.01
C TYR A 152 -11.26 12.55 7.45
N PHE A 153 -10.05 12.00 7.45
CA PHE A 153 -8.89 12.67 6.89
C PHE A 153 -9.07 12.97 5.41
N LEU A 154 -9.46 11.98 4.60
CA LEU A 154 -9.71 12.20 3.17
C LEU A 154 -10.84 13.18 2.90
N ALA A 155 -11.85 13.27 3.78
CA ALA A 155 -12.92 14.25 3.66
C ALA A 155 -12.41 15.67 3.87
N ALA A 156 -11.50 15.85 4.82
CA ALA A 156 -10.93 17.14 5.17
C ALA A 156 -9.83 17.63 4.22
N MET A 157 -9.11 16.70 3.57
CA MET A 157 -8.04 17.02 2.63
C MET A 157 -8.54 17.90 1.46
N PRO A 158 -7.81 18.98 1.10
CA PRO A 158 -8.09 19.76 -0.10
C PRO A 158 -7.68 18.97 -1.35
N ARG A 159 -7.99 19.50 -2.55
CA ARG A 159 -7.36 19.00 -3.78
C ARG A 159 -5.88 19.38 -3.74
N CYS A 160 -4.99 18.42 -4.00
CA CYS A 160 -3.56 18.67 -4.00
C CYS A 160 -2.83 17.71 -4.94
N SER A 161 -1.57 18.02 -5.23
CA SER A 161 -0.77 17.35 -6.26
C SER A 161 -0.09 16.06 -5.78
N VAL A 162 -0.79 15.26 -4.98
CA VAL A 162 -0.29 13.98 -4.47
C VAL A 162 -0.05 13.04 -5.64
N ARG A 163 1.18 12.51 -5.70
CA ARG A 163 1.64 11.55 -6.71
C ARG A 163 1.62 10.11 -6.17
N HIS A 164 1.91 9.95 -4.88
CA HIS A 164 1.93 8.66 -4.21
C HIS A 164 0.91 8.67 -3.07
N CYS A 165 -0.11 7.82 -3.17
CA CYS A 165 -1.14 7.68 -2.16
C CYS A 165 -1.18 6.24 -1.68
N THR A 166 -0.97 6.02 -0.40
CA THR A 166 -1.10 4.70 0.24
C THR A 166 -2.11 4.80 1.36
N LEU A 167 -3.18 4.04 1.26
CA LEU A 167 -4.24 3.95 2.26
C LEU A 167 -4.32 2.53 2.78
N THR A 168 -4.20 2.39 4.10
CA THR A 168 -4.30 1.12 4.77
C THR A 168 -5.43 1.19 5.79
N VAL A 169 -6.40 0.27 5.68
CA VAL A 169 -7.54 0.17 6.59
C VAL A 169 -7.40 -1.09 7.44
N HIS A 170 -7.53 -0.98 8.77
CA HIS A 170 -7.33 -2.13 9.69
C HIS A 170 -8.62 -2.88 10.02
N ASP A 171 -9.76 -2.19 10.04
CA ASP A 171 -11.05 -2.73 10.45
C ASP A 171 -11.91 -3.16 9.24
N MET A 172 -13.10 -3.65 9.54
CA MET A 172 -14.09 -3.99 8.52
C MET A 172 -14.47 -2.74 7.74
N ALA A 173 -14.21 -2.74 6.42
CA ALA A 173 -14.59 -1.66 5.52
C ALA A 173 -15.69 -2.13 4.55
N PRO A 174 -16.99 -1.95 4.88
CA PRO A 174 -18.08 -2.26 3.96
C PRO A 174 -17.90 -1.56 2.60
N GLU A 175 -18.49 -2.12 1.54
CA GLU A 175 -18.33 -1.61 0.17
C GLU A 175 -18.66 -0.12 0.04
N ASP A 176 -19.72 0.36 0.70
CA ASP A 176 -20.09 1.78 0.72
C ASP A 176 -18.99 2.67 1.29
N PHE A 177 -18.24 2.17 2.28
CA PHE A 177 -17.10 2.89 2.84
C PHE A 177 -15.90 2.88 1.89
N GLN A 178 -15.60 1.74 1.29
CA GLN A 178 -14.56 1.63 0.27
C GLN A 178 -14.85 2.59 -0.90
N ARG A 179 -16.09 2.62 -1.39
CA ARG A 179 -16.56 3.55 -2.44
C ARG A 179 -16.29 4.99 -2.05
N LYS A 180 -16.71 5.40 -0.86
CA LYS A 180 -16.50 6.76 -0.33
C LYS A 180 -15.02 7.13 -0.18
N ILE A 181 -14.14 6.15 0.07
CA ILE A 181 -12.69 6.37 0.12
C ILE A 181 -12.14 6.55 -1.31
N VAL A 182 -12.47 5.63 -2.22
CA VAL A 182 -12.04 5.66 -3.62
C VAL A 182 -12.51 6.93 -4.33
N GLU A 183 -13.77 7.31 -4.19
CA GLU A 183 -14.32 8.56 -4.76
C GLU A 183 -13.57 9.79 -4.27
N ARG A 184 -13.18 9.81 -2.98
CA ARG A 184 -12.40 10.93 -2.43
C ARG A 184 -10.99 10.96 -3.00
N VAL A 185 -10.30 9.82 -3.08
CA VAL A 185 -8.96 9.73 -3.69
C VAL A 185 -9.01 10.21 -5.14
N VAL A 186 -9.93 9.69 -5.94
CA VAL A 186 -10.08 10.07 -7.35
C VAL A 186 -10.36 11.56 -7.49
N ARG A 187 -11.30 12.10 -6.68
CA ARG A 187 -11.69 13.51 -6.74
C ARG A 187 -10.60 14.47 -6.25
N LYS A 188 -9.77 14.06 -5.29
CA LYS A 188 -8.79 14.93 -4.60
C LYS A 188 -7.40 14.86 -5.22
N PHE A 189 -6.97 13.67 -5.65
CA PHE A 189 -5.61 13.41 -6.11
C PHE A 189 -5.57 12.94 -7.58
N GLY A 190 -6.71 12.65 -8.20
CA GLY A 190 -6.74 11.90 -9.46
C GLY A 190 -6.06 12.57 -10.66
N ALA A 191 -5.88 13.89 -10.64
CA ALA A 191 -5.16 14.61 -11.69
C ALA A 191 -3.63 14.43 -11.64
N SER A 192 -3.06 14.06 -10.49
CA SER A 192 -1.62 13.98 -10.26
C SER A 192 -1.13 12.59 -9.85
N LEU A 193 -2.04 11.66 -9.55
CA LEU A 193 -1.72 10.38 -8.94
C LEU A 193 -1.02 9.44 -9.91
N SER A 194 0.18 8.96 -9.55
CA SER A 194 0.95 7.97 -10.31
C SER A 194 1.05 6.63 -9.58
N THR A 195 1.12 6.64 -8.25
CA THR A 195 1.16 5.43 -7.43
C THR A 195 -0.02 5.42 -6.48
N LEU A 196 -0.80 4.35 -6.55
CA LEU A 196 -1.94 4.11 -5.69
C LEU A 196 -1.81 2.76 -5.00
N GLU A 197 -1.87 2.77 -3.68
CA GLU A 197 -1.97 1.58 -2.86
C GLU A 197 -3.18 1.66 -1.94
N LEU A 198 -4.07 0.68 -2.02
CA LEU A 198 -5.29 0.58 -1.23
C LEU A 198 -5.37 -0.80 -0.58
N ARG A 199 -5.30 -0.88 0.74
CA ARG A 199 -5.36 -2.14 1.48
C ARG A 199 -6.59 -2.17 2.40
N PHE A 200 -7.53 -3.09 2.13
CA PHE A 200 -8.74 -3.33 2.92
C PHE A 200 -8.92 -4.83 3.20
N PRO A 201 -9.07 -5.25 4.46
CA PRO A 201 -8.30 -4.78 5.60
C PRO A 201 -6.84 -5.28 5.45
N SER A 202 -5.88 -4.53 5.95
CA SER A 202 -4.49 -4.97 6.03
C SER A 202 -4.17 -5.30 7.47
N GLY A 203 -4.06 -6.59 7.78
CA GLY A 203 -3.65 -6.98 9.13
C GLY A 203 -3.63 -8.48 9.35
N ASN A 204 -2.61 -8.94 10.06
CA ASN A 204 -2.51 -10.28 10.62
C ASN A 204 -3.63 -10.57 11.65
N LEU A 205 -4.35 -9.55 12.12
CA LEU A 205 -5.49 -9.70 13.04
C LEU A 205 -6.59 -10.61 12.46
N ALA A 206 -6.74 -10.64 11.13
CA ALA A 206 -7.68 -11.55 10.47
C ALA A 206 -7.33 -13.03 10.68
N SER A 207 -6.04 -13.36 10.87
CA SER A 207 -5.59 -14.74 11.09
C SER A 207 -5.91 -15.27 12.49
N GLN A 208 -6.10 -14.40 13.48
CA GLN A 208 -6.19 -14.84 14.88
C GLN A 208 -7.61 -15.19 15.36
N HIS A 209 -8.67 -14.75 14.66
CA HIS A 209 -10.04 -14.86 15.20
C HIS A 209 -11.12 -15.36 14.21
N GLY A 210 -10.74 -16.02 13.11
CA GLY A 210 -11.74 -16.49 12.12
C GLY A 210 -12.56 -15.37 11.48
N MET A 211 -12.05 -14.14 11.55
CA MET A 211 -12.69 -12.96 10.98
C MET A 211 -12.82 -13.09 9.46
N ILE A 212 -13.97 -12.68 8.94
CA ILE A 212 -14.27 -12.65 7.50
C ILE A 212 -13.31 -11.63 6.87
N TYR A 213 -12.45 -12.09 5.96
CA TYR A 213 -11.59 -11.21 5.16
C TYR A 213 -12.48 -10.29 4.32
N VAL A 214 -12.45 -8.99 4.61
CA VAL A 214 -13.07 -8.01 3.73
C VAL A 214 -12.25 -7.95 2.43
N ARG A 215 -12.95 -8.00 1.31
CA ARG A 215 -12.35 -7.96 -0.02
C ARG A 215 -12.46 -6.55 -0.56
N PHE A 216 -11.53 -6.17 -1.43
CA PHE A 216 -11.68 -4.95 -2.21
C PHE A 216 -12.82 -5.15 -3.22
N ALA A 217 -13.76 -4.23 -3.23
CA ALA A 217 -14.95 -4.31 -4.08
C ALA A 217 -14.59 -4.01 -5.56
N VAL A 218 -14.71 -5.02 -6.42
CA VAL A 218 -14.31 -4.95 -7.84
C VAL A 218 -15.09 -3.90 -8.63
N ASP A 219 -16.32 -3.59 -8.22
CA ASP A 219 -17.17 -2.56 -8.81
C ASP A 219 -16.62 -1.13 -8.65
N LEU A 220 -15.57 -0.94 -7.84
CA LEU A 220 -14.85 0.33 -7.70
C LEU A 220 -13.75 0.52 -8.76
N LEU A 221 -13.36 -0.53 -9.48
CA LEU A 221 -12.33 -0.45 -10.53
C LEU A 221 -12.68 0.54 -11.66
N PRO A 222 -13.94 0.66 -12.14
CA PRO A 222 -14.31 1.69 -13.10
C PRO A 222 -13.99 3.12 -12.64
N LEU A 223 -14.14 3.43 -11.34
CA LEU A 223 -13.77 4.73 -10.78
C LEU A 223 -12.25 4.93 -10.84
N LEU A 224 -11.47 3.90 -10.49
CA LEU A 224 -10.00 3.92 -10.55
C LEU A 224 -9.47 3.97 -11.99
N CYS A 225 -10.21 3.43 -12.96
CA CYS A 225 -9.85 3.52 -14.37
C CYS A 225 -9.83 4.98 -14.87
N GLY A 226 -10.50 5.91 -14.19
CA GLY A 226 -10.40 7.35 -14.49
C GLY A 226 -8.99 7.94 -14.27
N LEU A 227 -8.13 7.24 -13.51
CA LEU A 227 -6.79 7.67 -13.15
C LEU A 227 -5.75 7.29 -14.23
N ARG A 228 -5.72 8.05 -15.33
CA ARG A 228 -4.91 7.71 -16.52
C ARG A 228 -3.38 7.78 -16.34
N THR A 229 -2.92 8.46 -15.29
CA THR A 229 -1.50 8.67 -14.99
C THR A 229 -0.89 7.58 -14.11
N LEU A 230 -1.66 6.55 -13.75
CA LEU A 230 -1.17 5.49 -12.88
C LEU A 230 -0.04 4.68 -13.54
N THR A 231 1.06 4.59 -12.81
CA THR A 231 2.23 3.74 -13.08
C THR A 231 2.29 2.57 -12.12
N GLU A 232 1.74 2.70 -10.92
CA GLU A 232 1.76 1.64 -9.92
C GLU A 232 0.40 1.52 -9.23
N VAL A 233 -0.17 0.31 -9.24
CA VAL A 233 -1.44 0.01 -8.61
C VAL A 233 -1.28 -1.20 -7.72
N ARG A 234 -1.56 -1.02 -6.43
CA ARG A 234 -1.54 -2.07 -5.41
C ARG A 234 -2.89 -2.10 -4.72
N LEU A 235 -3.72 -3.08 -5.02
CA LEU A 235 -5.01 -3.26 -4.36
C LEU A 235 -4.92 -4.42 -3.38
N GLY A 236 -5.75 -4.36 -2.35
CA GLY A 236 -5.95 -5.44 -1.40
C GLY A 236 -6.51 -6.70 -2.08
N THR A 237 -7.04 -7.59 -1.25
CA THR A 237 -7.51 -8.88 -1.70
C THR A 237 -8.74 -8.75 -2.61
N LEU A 238 -8.66 -9.24 -3.84
CA LEU A 238 -9.80 -9.33 -4.78
C LEU A 238 -10.44 -10.72 -4.76
N GLU A 239 -11.72 -10.81 -5.10
CA GLU A 239 -12.35 -12.10 -5.33
C GLU A 239 -11.98 -12.65 -6.72
N PRO A 240 -11.45 -13.90 -6.82
CA PRO A 240 -11.03 -14.45 -8.11
C PRO A 240 -12.14 -14.56 -9.16
N SER A 241 -13.40 -14.76 -8.75
CA SER A 241 -14.54 -14.86 -9.68
C SER A 241 -14.95 -13.52 -10.29
N GLU A 242 -14.58 -12.40 -9.67
CA GLU A 242 -14.97 -11.06 -10.11
C GLU A 242 -13.95 -10.44 -11.07
N LEU A 243 -12.69 -10.86 -10.98
CA LEU A 243 -11.63 -10.41 -11.87
C LEU A 243 -11.65 -11.22 -13.16
N THR A 244 -12.18 -10.63 -14.23
CA THR A 244 -12.32 -11.28 -15.56
C THR A 244 -11.29 -10.77 -16.57
N ASP A 245 -11.11 -11.49 -17.67
CA ASP A 245 -10.26 -11.05 -18.79
C ASP A 245 -10.72 -9.72 -19.40
N ALA A 246 -12.05 -9.53 -19.54
CA ALA A 246 -12.62 -8.29 -20.04
C ALA A 246 -12.30 -7.10 -19.13
N LEU A 247 -12.35 -7.30 -17.82
CA LEU A 247 -11.98 -6.27 -16.86
C LEU A 247 -10.49 -5.93 -16.92
N CYS A 248 -9.63 -6.94 -17.07
CA CYS A 248 -8.20 -6.73 -17.33
C CYS A 248 -7.96 -5.92 -18.60
N GLY A 249 -8.72 -6.20 -19.67
CA GLY A 249 -8.71 -5.40 -20.89
C GLY A 249 -9.06 -3.94 -20.66
N HIS A 250 -10.10 -3.65 -19.87
CA HIS A 250 -10.48 -2.29 -19.51
C HIS A 250 -9.40 -1.58 -18.68
N MET A 251 -8.83 -2.25 -17.68
CA MET A 251 -7.76 -1.71 -16.85
C MET A 251 -6.48 -1.41 -17.67
N ALA A 252 -6.07 -2.34 -18.53
CA ALA A 252 -4.90 -2.16 -19.38
C ALA A 252 -5.05 -0.97 -20.35
N THR A 253 -6.25 -0.74 -20.89
CA THR A 253 -6.56 0.46 -21.69
C THR A 253 -6.54 1.73 -20.83
N ALA A 254 -7.01 1.63 -19.60
CA ALA A 254 -7.11 2.77 -18.70
C ALA A 254 -5.74 3.25 -18.18
N TRP A 255 -4.79 2.32 -18.02
CA TRP A 255 -3.48 2.57 -17.42
C TRP A 255 -2.34 2.19 -18.37
N PRO A 256 -2.17 2.90 -19.49
CA PRO A 256 -1.15 2.56 -20.50
C PRO A 256 0.29 2.71 -19.98
N TYR A 257 0.50 3.46 -18.90
CA TYR A 257 1.82 3.68 -18.27
C TYR A 257 2.10 2.73 -17.09
N LEU A 258 1.25 1.71 -16.88
CA LEU A 258 1.38 0.78 -15.77
C LEU A 258 2.71 0.02 -15.82
N ARG A 259 3.42 0.04 -14.69
CA ARG A 259 4.68 -0.65 -14.42
C ARG A 259 4.50 -1.74 -13.36
N VAL A 260 3.72 -1.46 -12.32
CA VAL A 260 3.48 -2.37 -11.20
C VAL A 260 1.98 -2.57 -11.02
N MET A 261 1.55 -3.83 -11.00
CA MET A 261 0.16 -4.21 -10.76
C MET A 261 0.10 -5.34 -9.75
N HIS A 262 -0.28 -5.02 -8.50
CA HIS A 262 -0.42 -6.00 -7.44
C HIS A 262 -1.85 -6.07 -6.96
N PHE A 263 -2.47 -7.23 -7.08
CA PHE A 263 -3.76 -7.54 -6.51
C PHE A 263 -3.59 -8.67 -5.50
N GLY A 264 -3.96 -8.40 -4.25
CA GLY A 264 -3.91 -9.41 -3.20
C GLY A 264 -4.77 -10.62 -3.56
N SER A 265 -4.32 -11.81 -3.16
CA SER A 265 -5.07 -13.06 -3.35
C SER A 265 -5.58 -13.57 -2.00
N SER A 266 -6.86 -13.93 -1.96
CA SER A 266 -7.52 -14.41 -0.73
C SER A 266 -7.02 -15.81 -0.39
N ARG A 267 -7.13 -16.75 -1.33
CA ARG A 267 -6.77 -18.16 -1.17
C ARG A 267 -6.31 -18.79 -2.48
N SER A 268 -5.53 -19.86 -2.36
CA SER A 268 -5.37 -20.80 -3.48
C SER A 268 -6.76 -21.29 -3.90
N VAL A 269 -7.01 -21.34 -5.20
CA VAL A 269 -8.26 -21.82 -5.76
C VAL A 269 -7.99 -23.13 -6.49
N ASP A 270 -8.52 -24.22 -5.96
CA ASP A 270 -8.31 -25.56 -6.53
C ASP A 270 -9.22 -25.79 -7.74
N ASN A 271 -10.41 -25.21 -7.70
CA ASN A 271 -11.40 -25.24 -8.77
C ASN A 271 -11.67 -23.80 -9.22
N PRO A 272 -10.87 -23.25 -10.15
CA PRO A 272 -11.01 -21.88 -10.59
C PRO A 272 -12.40 -21.64 -11.22
N PRO A 273 -13.15 -20.59 -10.81
CA PRO A 273 -14.39 -20.21 -11.44
C PRO A 273 -14.20 -19.98 -12.95
N ALA A 274 -15.20 -20.29 -13.76
CA ALA A 274 -15.14 -20.07 -15.20
C ALA A 274 -14.96 -18.59 -15.60
N SER A 275 -15.39 -17.66 -14.74
CA SER A 275 -15.24 -16.21 -14.93
C SER A 275 -13.86 -15.67 -14.54
N MET A 276 -13.04 -16.47 -13.86
CA MET A 276 -11.74 -16.05 -13.35
C MET A 276 -10.81 -15.66 -14.50
N VAL A 277 -10.06 -14.59 -14.30
CA VAL A 277 -9.03 -14.11 -15.23
C VAL A 277 -8.09 -15.25 -15.62
N THR A 278 -7.80 -15.32 -16.90
CA THR A 278 -6.93 -16.32 -17.51
C THR A 278 -5.63 -15.68 -18.01
N LEU A 279 -4.81 -16.41 -18.78
CA LEU A 279 -3.64 -15.82 -19.43
C LEU A 279 -4.05 -14.80 -20.52
N HIS A 280 -5.30 -14.80 -21.01
CA HIS A 280 -5.81 -13.75 -21.90
C HIS A 280 -5.88 -12.39 -21.19
N GLY A 281 -6.26 -12.35 -19.92
CA GLY A 281 -6.25 -11.10 -19.15
C GLY A 281 -4.85 -10.50 -19.03
N LEU A 282 -3.84 -11.32 -18.78
CA LEU A 282 -2.43 -10.87 -18.74
C LEU A 282 -1.95 -10.32 -20.07
N ARG A 283 -2.39 -10.92 -21.17
CA ARG A 283 -2.06 -10.48 -22.53
C ARG A 283 -2.48 -9.03 -22.76
N HIS A 284 -3.63 -8.59 -22.26
CA HIS A 284 -4.05 -7.20 -22.42
C HIS A 284 -3.05 -6.20 -21.84
N PHE A 285 -2.47 -6.51 -20.68
CA PHE A 285 -1.43 -5.66 -20.07
C PHE A 285 -0.12 -5.74 -20.86
N ALA A 286 0.27 -6.92 -21.34
CA ALA A 286 1.45 -7.07 -22.18
C ALA A 286 1.36 -6.23 -23.47
N GLU A 287 0.18 -6.16 -24.09
CA GLU A 287 -0.05 -5.41 -25.33
C GLU A 287 -0.17 -3.89 -25.11
N ARG A 288 -0.78 -3.46 -24.00
CA ARG A 288 -1.18 -2.05 -23.78
C ARG A 288 -0.31 -1.29 -22.78
N CYS A 289 0.47 -1.99 -21.96
CA CYS A 289 1.32 -1.42 -20.91
C CYS A 289 2.79 -1.74 -21.20
N PRO A 290 3.46 -1.01 -22.11
CA PRO A 290 4.83 -1.34 -22.52
C PRO A 290 5.88 -1.21 -21.40
N GLY A 291 5.55 -0.48 -20.34
CA GLY A 291 6.40 -0.28 -19.16
C GLY A 291 6.24 -1.34 -18.07
N LEU A 292 5.39 -2.35 -18.26
CA LEU A 292 5.07 -3.34 -17.24
C LEU A 292 6.30 -4.15 -16.81
N GLU A 293 6.52 -4.20 -15.50
CA GLU A 293 7.71 -4.78 -14.86
C GLU A 293 7.34 -5.78 -13.77
N ASP A 294 6.24 -5.56 -13.05
CA ASP A 294 5.90 -6.36 -11.87
C ASP A 294 4.39 -6.62 -11.81
N ILE A 295 4.03 -7.89 -11.84
CA ILE A 295 2.66 -8.38 -11.91
C ILE A 295 2.43 -9.41 -10.79
N ILE A 296 1.50 -9.09 -9.89
CA ILE A 296 0.98 -10.01 -8.88
C ILE A 296 -0.53 -10.06 -9.08
N ILE A 297 -1.02 -11.14 -9.68
CA ILE A 297 -2.43 -11.36 -9.96
C ILE A 297 -2.67 -12.86 -10.03
N GLN A 298 -3.76 -13.30 -9.42
CA GLN A 298 -4.15 -14.70 -9.47
C GLN A 298 -4.82 -14.99 -10.82
N VAL A 299 -4.30 -15.97 -11.56
CA VAL A 299 -4.81 -16.33 -12.89
C VAL A 299 -5.12 -17.82 -13.01
N ASN A 300 -6.13 -18.15 -13.79
CA ASN A 300 -6.37 -19.51 -14.23
C ASN A 300 -5.47 -19.83 -15.44
N ALA A 301 -4.40 -20.57 -15.20
CA ALA A 301 -3.46 -21.05 -16.22
C ALA A 301 -3.61 -22.56 -16.46
N SER A 302 -4.80 -23.11 -16.22
CA SER A 302 -5.07 -24.53 -16.43
C SER A 302 -5.34 -24.84 -17.90
N GLY A 303 -4.96 -26.04 -18.34
CA GLY A 303 -5.25 -26.60 -19.66
C GLY A 303 -4.06 -26.62 -20.62
N SER A 304 -4.13 -27.49 -21.62
CA SER A 304 -3.12 -27.63 -22.68
C SER A 304 -3.38 -26.72 -23.89
N HIS A 305 -4.56 -26.09 -23.97
CA HIS A 305 -4.98 -25.24 -25.10
C HIS A 305 -4.08 -24.01 -25.29
N TRP A 306 -3.40 -23.54 -24.23
CA TRP A 306 -2.47 -22.40 -24.29
C TRP A 306 -1.38 -22.55 -25.35
N ALA A 307 -0.94 -23.77 -25.67
CA ALA A 307 0.04 -24.01 -26.73
C ALA A 307 -0.51 -23.72 -28.13
N ALA A 308 -1.79 -23.98 -28.37
CA ALA A 308 -2.46 -23.64 -29.63
C ALA A 308 -2.71 -22.14 -29.72
N GLU A 309 -3.16 -21.52 -28.63
CA GLU A 309 -3.39 -20.08 -28.60
C GLU A 309 -2.11 -19.26 -28.77
N ALA A 310 -0.99 -19.72 -28.22
CA ALA A 310 0.32 -19.11 -28.43
C ALA A 310 0.68 -19.00 -29.92
N LYS A 311 0.23 -19.96 -30.76
CA LYS A 311 0.47 -19.93 -32.21
C LYS A 311 -0.41 -18.91 -32.94
N ASN A 312 -1.56 -18.58 -32.38
CA ASN A 312 -2.49 -17.59 -32.95
C ASN A 312 -2.09 -16.15 -32.58
N PHE A 313 -0.99 -15.98 -31.85
CA PHE A 313 -0.49 -14.68 -31.45
C PHE A 313 0.20 -13.97 -32.62
N ALA A 314 -0.40 -12.88 -33.12
CA ALA A 314 0.28 -12.01 -34.07
C ALA A 314 1.44 -11.31 -33.34
N LEU A 315 2.66 -11.42 -33.89
CA LEU A 315 3.86 -10.79 -33.36
C LEU A 315 3.75 -9.26 -33.43
N GLY A 316 3.08 -8.66 -32.45
CA GLY A 316 3.20 -7.24 -32.13
C GLY A 316 4.59 -6.94 -31.57
N ARG A 317 4.97 -5.65 -31.54
CA ARG A 317 6.16 -5.20 -30.80
C ARG A 317 6.00 -5.62 -29.34
N ARG A 318 6.82 -6.58 -28.90
CA ARG A 318 6.85 -7.05 -27.51
C ARG A 318 7.43 -5.97 -26.60
N THR A 319 7.01 -5.97 -25.35
CA THR A 319 7.63 -5.14 -24.30
C THR A 319 9.08 -5.57 -24.12
N ALA A 320 10.01 -4.62 -24.09
CA ALA A 320 11.44 -4.95 -24.01
C ALA A 320 11.91 -5.34 -22.60
N ARG A 321 11.07 -5.12 -21.57
CA ARG A 321 11.45 -5.25 -20.17
C ARG A 321 11.19 -6.66 -19.64
N SER A 322 12.05 -7.10 -18.73
CA SER A 322 11.86 -8.33 -17.98
C SER A 322 10.73 -8.15 -16.97
N VAL A 323 9.82 -9.12 -16.90
CA VAL A 323 8.67 -9.08 -16.00
C VAL A 323 8.89 -9.98 -14.79
N HIS A 324 8.61 -9.44 -13.61
CA HIS A 324 8.37 -10.20 -12.40
C HIS A 324 6.91 -10.66 -12.38
N LEU A 325 6.68 -11.97 -12.28
CA LEU A 325 5.33 -12.53 -12.28
C LEU A 325 5.15 -13.45 -11.07
N ASP A 326 4.18 -13.13 -10.22
CA ASP A 326 3.78 -13.96 -9.10
C ASP A 326 2.55 -14.79 -9.47
N LEU A 327 2.73 -16.11 -9.50
CA LEU A 327 1.69 -17.11 -9.82
C LEU A 327 1.37 -18.01 -8.63
N THR A 328 1.71 -17.55 -7.41
CA THR A 328 1.53 -18.26 -6.15
C THR A 328 0.19 -18.96 -6.00
N THR A 329 -0.90 -18.30 -6.37
CA THR A 329 -2.25 -18.84 -6.21
C THR A 329 -2.88 -19.31 -7.52
N SER A 330 -2.11 -19.33 -8.61
CA SER A 330 -2.54 -19.71 -9.97
C SER A 330 -2.39 -21.21 -10.22
N LEU A 331 -3.42 -21.85 -10.80
CA LEU A 331 -3.39 -23.28 -11.16
C LEU A 331 -2.64 -23.46 -12.49
N VAL A 332 -1.54 -24.22 -12.49
CA VAL A 332 -0.72 -24.53 -13.67
C VAL A 332 -0.74 -26.04 -13.90
N THR A 333 -1.47 -26.53 -14.91
CA THR A 333 -1.55 -27.97 -15.19
C THR A 333 -0.63 -28.43 -16.30
N THR A 334 -0.29 -27.55 -17.26
CA THR A 334 0.60 -27.88 -18.40
C THR A 334 1.70 -26.82 -18.53
N PRO A 335 2.81 -26.93 -17.76
CA PRO A 335 3.86 -25.91 -17.71
C PRO A 335 4.43 -25.51 -19.08
N GLN A 336 4.57 -26.47 -20.00
CA GLN A 336 5.10 -26.24 -21.35
C GLN A 336 4.15 -25.36 -22.18
N ALA A 337 2.85 -25.61 -22.12
CA ALA A 337 1.85 -24.84 -22.85
C ALA A 337 1.73 -23.41 -22.30
N VAL A 338 1.73 -23.29 -20.97
CA VAL A 338 1.73 -21.99 -20.27
C VAL A 338 2.99 -21.19 -20.58
N ALA A 339 4.17 -21.83 -20.54
CA ALA A 339 5.43 -21.16 -20.88
C ALA A 339 5.47 -20.70 -22.34
N ALA A 340 4.96 -21.52 -23.27
CA ALA A 340 4.87 -21.16 -24.68
C ALA A 340 4.01 -19.90 -24.88
N TYR A 341 2.86 -19.83 -24.21
CA TYR A 341 1.98 -18.66 -24.26
C TYR A 341 2.59 -17.42 -23.61
N LEU A 342 3.16 -17.55 -22.41
CA LEU A 342 3.77 -16.44 -21.67
C LEU A 342 4.96 -15.82 -22.42
N ARG A 343 5.77 -16.61 -23.13
CA ARG A 343 6.85 -16.13 -24.00
C ARG A 343 6.37 -15.36 -25.24
N GLN A 344 5.11 -15.54 -25.64
CA GLN A 344 4.52 -14.70 -26.69
C GLN A 344 4.10 -13.34 -26.14
N CYS A 345 3.59 -13.31 -24.91
CA CYS A 345 3.16 -12.08 -24.23
C CYS A 345 4.35 -11.22 -23.80
N PHE A 346 5.36 -11.82 -23.17
CA PHE A 346 6.47 -11.12 -22.54
C PHE A 346 7.81 -11.53 -23.15
N HIS A 347 8.73 -10.57 -23.28
CA HIS A 347 10.04 -10.83 -23.87
C HIS A 347 10.96 -11.64 -22.94
N ALA A 348 10.96 -11.30 -21.65
CA ALA A 348 11.81 -11.95 -20.65
C ALA A 348 11.15 -11.93 -19.26
N PHE A 349 11.63 -12.81 -18.38
CA PHE A 349 11.19 -12.89 -16.99
C PHE A 349 12.40 -12.69 -16.08
N SER A 350 12.27 -11.79 -15.10
CA SER A 350 13.32 -11.55 -14.09
C SER A 350 13.16 -12.45 -12.87
N ASP A 351 11.91 -12.72 -12.47
CA ASP A 351 11.59 -13.54 -11.32
C ASP A 351 10.18 -14.15 -11.47
N LEU A 352 10.02 -15.41 -11.07
CA LEU A 352 8.73 -16.08 -10.90
C LEU A 352 8.55 -16.47 -9.44
N ARG A 353 7.42 -16.04 -8.84
CA ARG A 353 7.09 -16.35 -7.44
C ARG A 353 5.97 -17.37 -7.32
N PHE A 354 6.17 -18.24 -6.33
CA PHE A 354 5.24 -19.28 -5.91
C PHE A 354 5.30 -19.46 -4.38
N ASP A 355 4.19 -19.78 -3.73
CA ASP A 355 4.15 -20.10 -2.30
C ASP A 355 4.18 -21.62 -2.10
N LYS A 356 5.40 -22.15 -2.02
CA LYS A 356 5.64 -23.57 -1.76
C LYS A 356 5.02 -24.01 -0.45
N LYS A 357 5.20 -23.22 0.62
CA LYS A 357 4.76 -23.57 1.97
C LYS A 357 3.25 -23.82 1.98
N ARG A 358 2.48 -22.90 1.38
CA ARG A 358 1.04 -23.03 1.29
C ARG A 358 0.61 -24.20 0.41
N ALA A 359 1.30 -24.47 -0.70
CA ALA A 359 1.01 -25.62 -1.55
C ALA A 359 1.24 -26.95 -0.81
N GLU A 360 2.31 -27.06 -0.04
CA GLU A 360 2.62 -28.24 0.78
C GLU A 360 1.60 -28.44 1.91
N GLU A 361 1.22 -27.36 2.62
CA GLU A 361 0.18 -27.38 3.65
C GLU A 361 -1.18 -27.87 3.11
N CYS A 362 -1.46 -27.62 1.83
CA CYS A 362 -2.68 -28.10 1.16
C CYS A 362 -2.51 -29.45 0.44
N GLY A 363 -1.38 -30.14 0.59
CA GLY A 363 -1.14 -31.44 -0.06
C GLY A 363 -0.97 -31.39 -1.58
N GLN A 364 -0.57 -30.24 -2.15
CA GLN A 364 -0.50 -29.99 -3.58
C GLN A 364 0.89 -30.23 -4.18
N GLY A 365 1.55 -31.34 -3.84
CA GLY A 365 2.93 -31.62 -4.29
C GLY A 365 3.10 -31.61 -5.82
N ALA A 366 2.12 -32.14 -6.57
CA ALA A 366 2.13 -32.11 -8.04
C ALA A 366 2.18 -30.68 -8.61
N ARG A 367 1.61 -29.71 -7.90
CA ARG A 367 1.62 -28.29 -8.28
C ARG A 367 3.01 -27.69 -8.14
N VAL A 368 3.74 -28.04 -7.08
CA VAL A 368 5.12 -27.61 -6.87
C VAL A 368 6.03 -28.10 -8.00
N GLU A 369 5.86 -29.35 -8.45
CA GLU A 369 6.61 -29.89 -9.59
C GLU A 369 6.26 -29.18 -10.91
N ALA A 370 4.98 -28.86 -11.14
CA ALA A 370 4.57 -28.06 -12.28
C ALA A 370 5.19 -26.64 -12.26
N TRP A 371 5.29 -26.02 -11.08
CA TRP A 371 5.94 -24.73 -10.90
C TRP A 371 7.44 -24.77 -11.15
N LYS A 372 8.15 -25.78 -10.63
CA LYS A 372 9.57 -26.00 -10.92
C LYS A 372 9.82 -26.16 -12.41
N ALA A 373 8.98 -26.96 -13.09
CA ALA A 373 9.05 -27.12 -14.54
C ALA A 373 8.83 -25.78 -15.26
N LEU A 374 7.86 -24.97 -14.83
CA LEU A 374 7.61 -23.64 -15.39
C LEU A 374 8.79 -22.69 -15.18
N CYS A 375 9.42 -22.67 -14.00
CA CYS A 375 10.63 -21.90 -13.71
C CYS A 375 11.75 -22.24 -14.69
N ARG A 376 12.05 -23.53 -14.88
CA ARG A 376 13.09 -23.99 -15.83
C ARG A 376 12.82 -23.59 -17.27
N LEU A 377 11.55 -23.41 -17.63
CA LEU A 377 11.15 -22.98 -18.97
C LEU A 377 11.22 -21.45 -19.15
N LEU A 378 11.06 -20.65 -18.10
CA LEU A 378 10.93 -19.20 -18.24
C LEU A 378 12.15 -18.41 -17.74
N LEU A 379 12.90 -18.96 -16.80
CA LEU A 379 14.04 -18.32 -16.15
C LEU A 379 15.37 -18.94 -16.59
N TRP A 380 16.46 -18.18 -16.41
CA TRP A 380 17.81 -18.58 -16.77
C TRP A 380 18.81 -18.07 -15.71
N GLY A 381 20.01 -18.66 -15.66
CA GLY A 381 21.10 -18.18 -14.79
C GLY A 381 20.74 -18.12 -13.30
N ASP A 382 21.09 -17.02 -12.65
CA ASP A 382 20.89 -16.84 -11.21
C ASP A 382 19.41 -16.71 -10.81
N ALA A 383 18.57 -16.14 -11.70
CA ALA A 383 17.12 -16.06 -11.47
C ALA A 383 16.48 -17.45 -11.36
N LEU A 384 16.93 -18.40 -12.20
CA LEU A 384 16.47 -19.79 -12.13
C LEU A 384 16.92 -20.46 -10.83
N LYS A 385 18.20 -20.34 -10.47
CA LYS A 385 18.73 -20.91 -9.23
C LYS A 385 17.95 -20.41 -8.01
N GLU A 386 17.70 -19.11 -7.94
CA GLU A 386 16.97 -18.51 -6.82
C GLU A 386 15.50 -18.94 -6.76
N ALA A 387 14.84 -19.10 -7.91
CA ALA A 387 13.48 -19.63 -7.98
C ALA A 387 13.42 -21.11 -7.54
N LEU A 388 14.36 -21.94 -7.98
CA LEU A 388 14.42 -23.36 -7.61
C LEU A 388 14.78 -23.53 -6.13
N ARG A 389 15.68 -22.72 -5.58
CA ARG A 389 16.00 -22.67 -4.14
C ARG A 389 14.78 -22.36 -3.29
N ARG A 390 13.96 -21.37 -3.67
CA ARG A 390 12.67 -21.08 -2.99
C ARG A 390 11.68 -22.24 -3.07
N LEU A 391 11.77 -23.07 -4.11
CA LEU A 391 11.00 -24.30 -4.27
C LEU A 391 11.67 -25.52 -3.60
N GLY A 392 12.78 -25.34 -2.89
CA GLY A 392 13.54 -26.35 -2.15
C GLY A 392 14.28 -27.35 -3.02
N GLU A 393 14.80 -26.92 -4.16
CA GLU A 393 15.91 -27.59 -4.84
C GLU A 393 17.21 -26.88 -4.45
N GLU A 394 18.17 -27.63 -3.91
CA GLU A 394 19.50 -27.12 -3.53
C GLU A 394 20.47 -27.08 -4.71
#